data_AF-A0A966GFX7-F1
#
_entry.id   AF-A0A966GFX7-F1
#
_cell.length_a   1.000
_cell.length_b   1.000
_cell.length_c   1.000
_cell.angle_alpha   90.00
_cell.angle_beta   90.00
_cell.angle_gamma   90.00
#
_symmetry.space_group_name_H-M   'P 1'
#
loop_
_entity.id
_entity.type
_entity.pdbx_description
1 polymer ?
#
loop_
_entity_poly.entity_id
_entity_poly.type
_entity_poly.pdbx_seq_one_letter_code
_entity_poly.pdbx_strand_id
1 'polypeptide(L)'
;MQARVDRQGLAVAAELAAFVEAEALPGTGVEPDAFWAGYAAILRDLAPRNAALLARREELQSRIDDWHIARRGQPHDAAAYEAFLREIGYILPEGPDFTIETTGVDPEIALIPGPQLVVPVSNARFALNAANARWGSLHDALYGTDALGDLPAGGAHDPARGARVVAWARAHLDAVVPLAGARWADVTALDVADGVLRVTAAGRATGLADPGQFAGYLRDDLCELRVLLRVNGLLIEVLVDRSSVVGAADPAGISDIQV
;
A
#
# COMPACT_ATOMS: atom_id res chain seq x y z
N MET A 1 -31.47 25.92 -0.45
CA MET A 1 -31.39 25.25 -1.77
C MET A 1 -30.04 25.57 -2.36
N GLN A 2 -29.24 24.56 -2.70
CA GLN A 2 -27.97 24.79 -3.41
C GLN A 2 -28.27 25.33 -4.82
N ALA A 3 -27.53 26.35 -5.26
CA ALA A 3 -27.65 26.89 -6.60
C ALA A 3 -27.26 25.81 -7.63
N ARG A 4 -28.05 25.70 -8.71
CA ARG A 4 -27.78 24.78 -9.82
C ARG A 4 -27.63 25.54 -11.12
N VAL A 5 -26.79 25.02 -12.01
CA VAL A 5 -26.55 25.54 -13.36
C VAL A 5 -26.87 24.46 -14.38
N ASP A 6 -27.38 24.87 -15.54
CA ASP A 6 -27.55 23.96 -16.66
C ASP A 6 -26.18 23.68 -17.32
N ARG A 7 -25.91 22.41 -17.57
CA ARG A 7 -24.82 21.94 -18.42
C ARG A 7 -25.35 20.84 -19.32
N GLN A 8 -25.63 21.18 -20.58
CA GLN A 8 -26.10 20.21 -21.57
C GLN A 8 -27.39 19.49 -21.13
N GLY A 9 -28.30 20.22 -20.46
CA GLY A 9 -29.56 19.67 -19.91
C GLY A 9 -29.42 19.01 -18.54
N LEU A 10 -28.23 18.98 -17.94
CA LEU A 10 -28.01 18.52 -16.57
C LEU A 10 -28.14 19.69 -15.59
N ALA A 11 -28.93 19.50 -14.53
CA ALA A 11 -28.99 20.44 -13.42
C ALA A 11 -27.86 20.16 -12.40
N VAL A 12 -26.67 20.71 -12.64
CA VAL A 12 -25.44 20.48 -11.85
C VAL A 12 -25.36 21.49 -10.70
N ALA A 13 -24.89 21.08 -9.52
CA ALA A 13 -24.59 22.02 -8.44
C ALA A 13 -23.54 23.04 -8.90
N ALA A 14 -23.79 24.33 -8.68
CA ALA A 14 -22.92 25.40 -9.18
C ALA A 14 -21.48 25.28 -8.69
N GLU A 15 -21.30 24.85 -7.44
CA GLU A 15 -20.00 24.60 -6.80
C GLU A 15 -19.20 23.51 -7.54
N LEU A 16 -19.86 22.40 -7.90
CA LEU A 16 -19.24 21.30 -8.64
C LEU A 16 -18.90 21.71 -10.08
N ALA A 17 -19.80 22.44 -10.75
CA ALA A 17 -19.54 22.92 -12.10
C ALA A 17 -18.32 23.86 -12.12
N ALA A 18 -18.23 24.78 -11.16
CA ALA A 18 -17.10 25.69 -11.02
C ALA A 18 -15.79 24.92 -10.74
N PHE A 19 -15.79 23.95 -9.82
CA PHE A 19 -14.61 23.12 -9.54
C PHE A 19 -14.12 22.38 -10.79
N VAL A 20 -15.02 21.72 -11.53
CA VAL A 20 -14.64 20.97 -12.74
C VAL A 20 -14.02 21.91 -13.77
N GLU A 21 -14.65 23.06 -14.02
CA GLU A 21 -14.25 24.00 -15.07
C GLU A 21 -12.99 24.79 -14.74
N ALA A 22 -12.82 25.18 -13.46
CA ALA A 22 -11.74 26.06 -13.04
C ALA A 22 -10.53 25.32 -12.45
N GLU A 23 -10.70 24.10 -11.94
CA GLU A 23 -9.65 23.37 -11.22
C GLU A 23 -9.31 22.01 -11.85
N ALA A 24 -10.30 21.22 -12.25
CA ALA A 24 -10.05 19.85 -12.70
C ALA A 24 -9.68 19.73 -14.20
N LEU A 25 -10.33 20.50 -15.08
CA LEU A 25 -10.10 20.45 -16.52
C LEU A 25 -8.84 21.18 -17.01
N PRO A 26 -8.43 22.34 -16.45
CA PRO A 26 -7.24 23.04 -16.93
C PRO A 26 -6.00 22.16 -16.92
N GLY A 27 -5.26 22.14 -18.04
CA GLY A 27 -4.05 21.31 -18.22
C GLY A 27 -4.31 19.89 -18.77
N THR A 28 -5.57 19.46 -18.86
CA THR A 28 -5.92 18.13 -19.42
C THR A 28 -6.05 18.11 -20.94
N GLY A 29 -6.26 19.28 -21.57
CA GLY A 29 -6.56 19.40 -23.01
C GLY A 29 -8.02 19.11 -23.38
N VAL A 30 -8.91 18.94 -22.40
CA VAL A 30 -10.34 18.69 -22.62
C VAL A 30 -11.14 19.99 -22.43
N GLU A 31 -11.89 20.38 -23.45
CA GLU A 31 -12.76 21.56 -23.39
C GLU A 31 -14.00 21.31 -22.51
N PRO A 32 -14.43 22.27 -21.68
CA PRO A 32 -15.58 22.12 -20.78
C PRO A 32 -16.87 21.65 -21.47
N ASP A 33 -17.22 22.25 -22.61
CA ASP A 33 -18.43 21.87 -23.34
C ASP A 33 -18.38 20.42 -23.86
N ALA A 34 -17.20 19.98 -24.32
CA ALA A 34 -16.99 18.61 -24.77
C ALA A 34 -17.11 17.61 -23.61
N PHE A 35 -16.53 17.95 -22.45
CA PHE A 35 -16.67 17.16 -21.23
C PHE A 35 -18.15 16.99 -20.82
N TRP A 36 -18.88 18.10 -20.68
CA TRP A 36 -20.27 18.06 -20.23
C TRP A 36 -21.19 17.36 -21.23
N ALA A 37 -20.98 17.55 -22.53
CA ALA A 37 -21.75 16.87 -23.57
C ALA A 37 -21.52 15.36 -23.54
N GLY A 38 -20.25 14.94 -23.40
CA GLY A 38 -19.88 13.53 -23.25
C GLY A 38 -20.48 12.92 -21.98
N TYR A 39 -20.37 13.61 -20.85
CA TYR A 39 -20.93 13.13 -19.58
C TYR A 39 -22.46 12.99 -19.63
N ALA A 40 -23.16 13.97 -20.20
CA ALA A 40 -24.61 13.90 -20.38
C ALA A 40 -25.05 12.74 -21.28
N ALA A 41 -24.28 12.45 -22.35
CA ALA A 41 -24.53 11.29 -23.21
C ALA A 41 -24.32 9.97 -22.44
N ILE A 42 -23.21 9.84 -21.70
CA ILE A 42 -22.92 8.66 -20.87
C ILE A 42 -24.04 8.41 -19.86
N LEU A 43 -24.52 9.45 -19.17
CA LEU A 43 -25.62 9.32 -18.21
C LEU A 43 -26.90 8.84 -18.87
N ARG A 44 -27.25 9.40 -20.04
CA ARG A 44 -28.43 8.99 -20.80
C ARG A 44 -28.40 7.50 -21.14
N ASP A 45 -27.24 6.99 -21.53
CA ASP A 45 -27.08 5.61 -21.99
C ASP A 45 -26.89 4.61 -20.83
N LEU A 46 -26.14 4.99 -19.80
CA LEU A 46 -25.70 4.06 -18.75
C LEU A 46 -26.44 4.21 -17.42
N ALA A 47 -27.06 5.35 -17.10
CA ALA A 47 -27.78 5.49 -15.83
C ALA A 47 -28.97 4.51 -15.69
N PRO A 48 -29.80 4.26 -16.74
CA PRO A 48 -30.85 3.26 -16.65
C PRO A 48 -30.31 1.84 -16.43
N ARG A 49 -29.17 1.51 -17.07
CA ARG A 49 -28.49 0.21 -16.89
C ARG A 49 -27.95 0.06 -15.47
N ASN A 50 -27.34 1.11 -14.92
CA ASN A 50 -26.85 1.11 -13.54
C ASN A 50 -27.99 0.91 -12.53
N ALA A 51 -29.12 1.61 -12.71
CA ALA A 51 -30.31 1.43 -11.88
C ALA A 51 -30.85 -0.02 -11.95
N ALA A 52 -30.91 -0.61 -13.15
CA ALA A 52 -31.31 -2.00 -13.33
C ALA A 52 -30.36 -2.99 -12.64
N LEU A 53 -29.05 -2.75 -12.65
CA LEU A 53 -28.06 -3.57 -11.93
C LEU A 53 -28.28 -3.51 -10.41
N LEU A 54 -28.60 -2.35 -9.86
CA LEU A 54 -28.92 -2.21 -8.43
C LEU A 54 -30.21 -2.93 -8.07
N ALA A 55 -31.28 -2.75 -8.86
CA ALA A 55 -32.54 -3.47 -8.67
C ALA A 55 -32.34 -4.99 -8.73
N ARG A 56 -31.47 -5.46 -9.64
CA ARG A 56 -31.13 -6.88 -9.72
C ARG A 56 -30.42 -7.41 -8.47
N ARG A 57 -29.56 -6.61 -7.83
CA ARG A 57 -28.93 -6.99 -6.55
C ARG A 57 -29.98 -7.12 -5.44
N GLU A 58 -30.91 -6.17 -5.37
CA GLU A 58 -31.99 -6.18 -4.39
C GLU A 58 -32.93 -7.39 -4.58
N GLU A 59 -33.31 -7.69 -5.83
CA GLU A 59 -34.10 -8.88 -6.17
C GLU A 59 -33.40 -10.17 -5.73
N LEU A 60 -32.11 -10.31 -6.05
CA LEU A 60 -31.32 -11.49 -5.67
C LEU A 60 -31.25 -11.65 -4.15
N GLN A 61 -30.96 -10.56 -3.43
CA GLN A 61 -30.89 -10.58 -1.96
C GLN A 61 -32.25 -10.94 -1.35
N SER A 62 -33.35 -10.34 -1.82
CA SER A 62 -34.70 -10.64 -1.32
C SER A 62 -35.05 -12.11 -1.51
N ARG A 63 -34.73 -12.70 -2.67
CA ARG A 63 -34.98 -14.13 -2.92
C ARG A 63 -34.17 -15.02 -1.98
N ILE A 64 -32.92 -14.66 -1.70
CA ILE A 64 -32.06 -15.37 -0.74
C ILE A 64 -32.66 -15.29 0.66
N ASP A 65 -33.06 -14.09 1.09
CA ASP A 65 -33.69 -13.87 2.39
C ASP A 65 -34.98 -14.71 2.53
N ASP A 66 -35.86 -14.67 1.53
CA ASP A 66 -37.11 -15.44 1.49
C ASP A 66 -36.84 -16.95 1.55
N TRP A 67 -35.81 -17.44 0.84
CA TRP A 67 -35.44 -18.85 0.85
C TRP A 67 -35.08 -19.32 2.26
N HIS A 68 -34.30 -18.52 3.00
CA HIS A 68 -33.90 -18.81 4.38
C HIS A 68 -35.07 -18.65 5.37
N ILE A 69 -35.92 -17.63 5.21
CA ILE A 69 -37.09 -17.41 6.05
C ILE A 69 -38.05 -18.61 5.96
N ALA A 70 -38.32 -19.10 4.74
CA ALA A 70 -39.22 -20.23 4.50
C ALA A 70 -38.72 -21.56 5.11
N ARG A 71 -37.41 -21.68 5.39
CA ARG A 71 -36.75 -22.90 5.91
C ARG A 71 -36.22 -22.73 7.33
N ARG A 72 -36.69 -21.71 8.06
CA ARG A 72 -36.24 -21.45 9.43
C ARG A 72 -36.44 -22.67 10.33
N GLY A 73 -35.40 -23.00 11.10
CA GLY A 73 -35.41 -24.13 12.04
C GLY A 73 -35.13 -25.50 11.41
N GLN A 74 -35.00 -25.57 10.09
CA GLN A 74 -34.58 -26.79 9.40
C GLN A 74 -33.05 -26.83 9.30
N PRO A 75 -32.43 -28.02 9.26
CA PRO A 75 -31.04 -28.17 8.87
C PRO A 75 -30.78 -27.58 7.48
N HIS A 76 -29.61 -26.98 7.26
CA HIS A 76 -29.24 -26.42 5.96
C HIS A 76 -28.93 -27.55 4.94
N ASP A 77 -29.67 -27.56 3.83
CA ASP A 77 -29.42 -28.43 2.68
C ASP A 77 -28.63 -27.66 1.61
N ALA A 78 -27.32 -27.93 1.53
CA ALA A 78 -26.41 -27.25 0.62
C ALA A 78 -26.72 -27.55 -0.86
N ALA A 79 -27.15 -28.78 -1.19
CA ALA A 79 -27.45 -29.16 -2.57
C ALA A 79 -28.71 -28.44 -3.07
N ALA A 80 -29.74 -28.36 -2.23
CA ALA A 80 -30.95 -27.59 -2.53
C ALA A 80 -30.67 -26.09 -2.62
N TYR A 81 -29.78 -25.56 -1.77
CA TYR A 81 -29.41 -24.15 -1.79
C TYR A 81 -28.62 -23.76 -3.03
N GLU A 82 -27.62 -24.56 -3.44
CA GLU A 82 -26.88 -24.32 -4.68
C GLU A 82 -27.80 -24.39 -5.90
N ALA A 83 -28.69 -25.38 -5.97
CA ALA A 83 -29.67 -25.50 -7.05
C ALA A 83 -30.55 -24.24 -7.16
N PHE A 84 -31.03 -23.74 -6.02
CA PHE A 84 -31.77 -22.48 -5.94
C PHE A 84 -30.92 -21.29 -6.43
N LEU A 85 -29.68 -21.14 -5.97
CA LEU A 85 -28.81 -20.03 -6.39
C LEU A 85 -28.53 -20.05 -7.91
N ARG A 86 -28.44 -21.24 -8.52
CA ARG A 86 -28.35 -21.38 -9.98
C ARG A 86 -29.68 -21.02 -10.66
N GLU A 87 -30.80 -21.50 -10.14
CA GLU A 87 -32.15 -21.20 -10.64
C GLU A 87 -32.43 -19.69 -10.67
N ILE A 88 -32.04 -18.97 -9.62
CA ILE A 88 -32.26 -17.52 -9.55
C ILE A 88 -31.27 -16.73 -10.41
N GLY A 89 -30.27 -17.37 -11.01
CA GLY A 89 -29.21 -16.74 -11.79
C GLY A 89 -28.18 -16.00 -10.95
N TYR A 90 -27.97 -16.42 -9.70
CA TYR A 90 -26.90 -15.92 -8.82
C TYR A 90 -25.58 -16.63 -9.12
N ILE A 91 -25.61 -17.97 -9.18
CA ILE A 91 -24.48 -18.78 -9.65
C ILE A 91 -24.67 -19.04 -11.13
N LEU A 92 -23.75 -18.52 -11.94
CA LEU A 92 -23.73 -18.71 -13.39
C LEU A 92 -22.85 -19.92 -13.76
N PRO A 93 -23.04 -20.51 -14.96
CA PRO A 93 -22.08 -21.44 -15.52
C PRO A 93 -20.70 -20.78 -15.65
N GLU A 94 -19.65 -21.55 -15.39
CA GLU A 94 -18.28 -21.11 -15.63
C GLU A 94 -18.05 -20.89 -17.13
N GLY A 95 -17.35 -19.80 -17.46
CA GLY A 95 -16.95 -19.50 -18.84
C GLY A 95 -15.78 -20.38 -19.31
N PRO A 96 -15.43 -20.35 -20.60
CA PRO A 96 -14.23 -21.02 -21.09
C PRO A 96 -12.96 -20.39 -20.52
N ASP A 97 -11.88 -21.16 -20.45
CA ASP A 97 -10.55 -20.66 -20.12
C ASP A 97 -10.15 -19.48 -21.02
N PHE A 98 -9.55 -18.45 -20.42
CA PHE A 98 -9.00 -17.31 -21.13
C PHE A 98 -7.78 -16.74 -20.39
N THR A 99 -7.03 -15.87 -21.06
CA THR A 99 -5.93 -15.10 -20.46
C THR A 99 -6.27 -13.62 -20.54
N ILE A 100 -5.99 -12.86 -19.48
CA ILE A 100 -6.20 -11.41 -19.46
C ILE A 100 -5.24 -10.70 -20.44
N GLU A 101 -5.70 -9.63 -21.08
CA GLU A 101 -4.96 -8.92 -22.14
C GLU A 101 -4.45 -7.53 -21.71
N THR A 102 -4.62 -7.16 -20.44
CA THR A 102 -4.30 -5.82 -19.94
C THR A 102 -2.81 -5.49 -20.09
N THR A 103 -2.50 -4.34 -20.69
CA THR A 103 -1.13 -3.83 -20.87
C THR A 103 -0.96 -2.47 -20.19
N GLY A 104 0.29 -2.02 -20.01
CA GLY A 104 0.58 -0.72 -19.39
C GLY A 104 0.30 -0.64 -17.89
N VAL A 105 0.36 -1.78 -17.19
CA VAL A 105 0.15 -1.86 -15.74
C VAL A 105 1.47 -1.60 -15.02
N ASP A 106 1.44 -0.70 -14.03
CA ASP A 106 2.62 -0.39 -13.21
C ASP A 106 3.15 -1.61 -12.44
N PRO A 107 4.48 -1.69 -12.18
CA PRO A 107 5.09 -2.80 -11.47
C PRO A 107 4.50 -3.06 -10.08
N GLU A 108 4.08 -2.02 -9.36
CA GLU A 108 3.44 -2.09 -8.05
C GLU A 108 2.14 -2.91 -8.04
N ILE A 109 1.49 -3.06 -9.20
CA ILE A 109 0.28 -3.88 -9.36
C ILE A 109 0.62 -5.21 -10.04
N ALA A 110 1.46 -5.19 -11.08
CA ALA A 110 1.69 -6.35 -11.93
C ALA A 110 2.73 -7.33 -11.40
N LEU A 111 3.73 -6.86 -10.65
CA LEU A 111 4.96 -7.62 -10.39
C LEU A 111 5.40 -7.64 -8.92
N ILE A 112 5.11 -6.57 -8.17
CA ILE A 112 5.63 -6.39 -6.80
C ILE A 112 4.57 -6.85 -5.78
N PRO A 113 4.84 -7.91 -5.00
CA PRO A 113 3.97 -8.25 -3.87
C PRO A 113 4.18 -7.24 -2.74
N GLY A 114 3.10 -6.68 -2.20
CA GLY A 114 3.21 -5.74 -1.09
C GLY A 114 1.88 -5.35 -0.45
N PRO A 115 1.92 -4.57 0.65
CA PRO A 115 0.73 -4.06 1.30
C PRO A 115 -0.04 -3.07 0.41
N GLN A 116 -1.36 -3.06 0.52
CA GLN A 116 -2.23 -2.04 -0.09
C GLN A 116 -3.01 -1.30 1.00
N LEU A 117 -2.74 -0.01 1.14
CA LEU A 117 -3.38 0.86 2.13
C LEU A 117 -4.69 1.44 1.59
N VAL A 118 -5.74 1.44 2.42
CA VAL A 118 -7.03 2.08 2.11
C VAL A 118 -7.24 3.27 3.03
N VAL A 119 -7.56 4.42 2.46
CA VAL A 119 -7.67 5.70 3.19
C VAL A 119 -8.80 6.57 2.63
N PRO A 120 -9.53 7.34 3.47
CA PRO A 120 -10.54 8.26 2.96
C PRO A 120 -9.90 9.49 2.30
N VAL A 121 -10.09 9.65 0.99
CA VAL A 121 -9.57 10.80 0.22
C VAL A 121 -10.14 12.15 0.68
N SER A 122 -11.31 12.13 1.35
CA SER A 122 -11.92 13.33 1.94
C SER A 122 -11.12 13.93 3.10
N ASN A 123 -10.11 13.22 3.62
CA ASN A 123 -9.15 13.75 4.59
C ASN A 123 -7.77 13.90 3.96
N ALA A 124 -7.40 15.13 3.61
CA ALA A 124 -6.14 15.44 2.96
C ALA A 124 -4.90 15.00 3.77
N ARG A 125 -4.96 15.08 5.10
CA ARG A 125 -3.85 14.63 5.97
C ARG A 125 -3.66 13.12 5.84
N PHE A 126 -4.75 12.35 5.82
CA PHE A 126 -4.65 10.91 5.67
C PHE A 126 -4.21 10.52 4.26
N ALA A 127 -4.70 11.21 3.23
CA ALA A 127 -4.24 10.99 1.85
C ALA A 127 -2.73 11.27 1.69
N LEU A 128 -2.23 12.37 2.26
CA LEU A 128 -0.80 12.71 2.21
C LEU A 128 0.06 11.70 2.97
N ASN A 129 -0.37 11.30 4.17
CA ASN A 129 0.31 10.27 4.95
C ASN A 129 0.34 8.93 4.20
N ALA A 130 -0.76 8.56 3.54
CA ALA A 130 -0.84 7.34 2.75
C ALA A 130 0.06 7.37 1.51
N ALA A 131 0.15 8.51 0.83
CA ALA A 131 1.07 8.69 -0.29
C ALA A 131 2.54 8.55 0.16
N ASN A 132 2.89 9.11 1.31
CA ASN A 132 4.23 9.04 1.87
C ASN A 132 4.56 7.67 2.51
N ALA A 133 3.55 6.85 2.81
CA ALA A 133 3.72 5.53 3.40
C ALA A 133 4.34 4.48 2.45
N ARG A 134 4.76 4.88 1.24
CA ARG A 134 5.57 4.06 0.34
C ARG A 134 6.91 3.65 0.99
N TRP A 135 7.44 4.51 1.86
CA TRP A 135 8.61 4.25 2.69
C TRP A 135 8.26 4.61 4.13
N GLY A 136 8.45 3.67 5.04
CA GLY A 136 8.20 3.85 6.47
C GLY A 136 9.42 3.51 7.30
N SER A 137 9.64 4.27 8.38
CA SER A 137 10.65 3.92 9.39
C SER A 137 10.23 2.65 10.12
N LEU A 138 11.03 1.59 9.98
CA LEU A 138 10.84 0.35 10.74
C LEU A 138 11.11 0.59 12.23
N HIS A 139 12.09 1.44 12.57
CA HIS A 139 12.34 1.78 13.97
C HIS A 139 11.14 2.46 14.61
N ASP A 140 10.55 3.48 13.96
CA ASP A 140 9.36 4.17 14.48
C ASP A 140 8.16 3.22 14.58
N ALA A 141 7.95 2.36 13.56
CA ALA A 141 6.87 1.38 13.56
C ALA A 141 7.00 0.38 14.73
N LEU A 142 8.21 -0.12 15.02
CA LEU A 142 8.45 -1.02 16.15
C LEU A 142 8.38 -0.30 17.49
N TYR A 143 8.94 0.90 17.58
CA TYR A 143 8.98 1.67 18.82
C TYR A 143 7.59 2.13 19.23
N GLY A 144 6.80 2.65 18.30
CA GLY A 144 5.51 3.29 18.53
C GLY A 144 4.32 2.34 18.71
N THR A 145 4.50 1.04 18.48
CA THR A 145 3.42 0.03 18.53
C THR A 145 3.65 -1.02 19.60
N ASP A 146 2.76 -2.00 19.74
CA ASP A 146 2.93 -3.18 20.58
C ASP A 146 3.65 -4.34 19.87
N ALA A 147 4.26 -4.11 18.69
CA ALA A 147 4.92 -5.15 17.90
C ALA A 147 6.07 -5.88 18.63
N LEU A 148 6.64 -5.25 19.66
CA LEU A 148 7.66 -5.85 20.52
C LEU A 148 7.07 -6.68 21.69
N GLY A 149 5.75 -6.81 21.79
CA GLY A 149 5.01 -7.53 22.84
C GLY A 149 4.49 -6.66 23.97
N ASP A 150 4.79 -5.36 23.95
CA ASP A 150 4.39 -4.37 24.94
C ASP A 150 4.30 -2.97 24.31
N LEU A 151 3.37 -2.15 24.82
CA LEU A 151 3.21 -0.75 24.42
C LEU A 151 4.36 0.12 24.97
N PRO A 152 4.76 1.19 24.25
CA PRO A 152 5.72 2.13 24.80
C PRO A 152 5.17 2.78 26.08
N ALA A 153 6.01 2.85 27.12
CA ALA A 153 5.74 3.70 28.26
C ALA A 153 5.81 5.16 27.77
N GLY A 154 4.66 5.84 27.63
CA GLY A 154 4.62 7.21 27.13
C GLY A 154 5.56 8.15 27.90
N GLY A 155 6.07 9.19 27.25
CA GLY A 155 7.04 10.12 27.84
C GLY A 155 8.25 10.35 26.94
N ALA A 156 9.40 10.63 27.55
CA ALA A 156 10.67 10.77 26.84
C ALA A 156 11.16 9.43 26.25
N HIS A 157 12.17 9.50 25.39
CA HIS A 157 12.80 8.31 24.79
C HIS A 157 13.29 7.32 25.86
N ASP A 158 12.97 6.04 25.68
CA ASP A 158 13.42 4.91 26.50
C ASP A 158 14.56 4.16 25.79
N PRO A 159 15.81 4.30 26.26
CA PRO A 159 16.96 3.63 25.66
C PRO A 159 16.86 2.10 25.66
N ALA A 160 16.21 1.50 26.66
CA ALA A 160 16.07 0.05 26.75
C ALA A 160 15.11 -0.47 25.67
N ARG A 161 14.02 0.26 25.40
CA ARG A 161 13.14 -0.02 24.28
C ARG A 161 13.83 0.23 22.94
N GLY A 162 14.58 1.32 22.81
CA GLY A 162 15.38 1.61 21.61
C GLY A 162 16.36 0.48 21.27
N ALA A 163 17.06 -0.08 22.26
CA ALA A 163 17.94 -1.22 22.06
C ALA A 163 17.19 -2.48 21.57
N ARG A 164 15.96 -2.72 22.05
CA ARG A 164 15.11 -3.82 21.56
C ARG A 164 14.68 -3.63 20.11
N VAL A 165 14.35 -2.39 19.72
CA VAL A 165 14.03 -2.04 18.33
C VAL A 165 15.21 -2.34 17.40
N VAL A 166 16.40 -1.84 17.73
CA VAL A 166 17.62 -2.07 16.92
C VAL A 166 17.95 -3.56 16.84
N ALA A 167 17.88 -4.29 17.96
CA ALA A 167 18.12 -5.73 17.99
C ALA A 167 17.13 -6.50 17.10
N TRP A 168 15.84 -6.15 17.15
CA TRP A 168 14.83 -6.75 16.29
C TRP A 168 15.10 -6.45 14.82
N ALA A 169 15.38 -5.19 14.47
CA ALA A 169 15.58 -4.78 13.09
C ALA A 169 16.83 -5.43 12.47
N ARG A 170 17.92 -5.57 13.23
CA ARG A 170 19.11 -6.32 12.80
C ARG A 170 18.82 -7.82 12.65
N ALA A 171 18.06 -8.42 13.56
CA ALA A 171 17.64 -9.81 13.41
C ALA A 171 16.73 -10.03 12.19
N HIS A 172 15.91 -9.04 11.84
CA HIS A 172 15.12 -9.06 10.61
C HIS A 172 16.04 -9.02 9.37
N LEU A 173 17.05 -8.14 9.35
CA LEU A 173 18.05 -8.12 8.28
C LEU A 173 18.80 -9.45 8.16
N ASP A 174 19.17 -10.10 9.27
CA ASP A 174 19.76 -11.46 9.25
C ASP A 174 18.85 -12.50 8.58
N ALA A 175 17.53 -12.35 8.72
CA ALA A 175 16.56 -13.27 8.14
C ALA A 175 16.34 -13.03 6.63
N VAL A 176 16.40 -11.79 6.15
CA VAL A 176 15.99 -11.43 4.78
C VAL A 176 17.16 -11.04 3.85
N VAL A 177 18.25 -10.50 4.41
CA VAL A 177 19.48 -10.08 3.72
C VAL A 177 20.72 -10.52 4.50
N PRO A 178 20.92 -11.84 4.70
CA PRO A 178 21.99 -12.34 5.56
C PRO A 178 23.37 -11.91 5.09
N LEU A 179 24.30 -11.71 6.03
CA LEU A 179 25.72 -11.50 5.73
C LEU A 179 26.44 -12.84 5.51
N ALA A 180 27.54 -12.82 4.76
CA ALA A 180 28.38 -13.98 4.57
C ALA A 180 29.16 -14.32 5.87
N GLY A 181 28.64 -15.29 6.63
CA GLY A 181 29.30 -15.81 7.83
C GLY A 181 29.37 -14.84 9.02
N ALA A 182 28.50 -13.83 9.05
CA ALA A 182 28.40 -12.84 10.12
C ALA A 182 26.93 -12.51 10.42
N ARG A 183 26.67 -11.79 11.53
CA ARG A 183 25.34 -11.29 11.87
C ARG A 183 25.29 -9.77 11.77
N TRP A 184 24.14 -9.23 11.41
CA TRP A 184 23.90 -7.79 11.43
C TRP A 184 24.08 -7.19 12.81
N ALA A 185 23.82 -7.96 13.89
CA ALA A 185 24.11 -7.55 15.27
C ALA A 185 25.60 -7.20 15.52
N ASP A 186 26.52 -7.77 14.75
CA ASP A 186 27.97 -7.61 14.95
C ASP A 186 28.58 -6.54 14.02
N VAL A 187 27.76 -5.83 13.23
CA VAL A 187 28.21 -4.83 12.25
C VAL A 187 28.65 -3.54 12.93
N THR A 188 29.85 -3.07 12.57
CA THR A 188 30.47 -1.85 13.11
C THR A 188 30.83 -0.83 12.03
N ALA A 189 30.74 -1.18 10.75
CA ALA A 189 30.85 -0.22 9.66
C ALA A 189 30.16 -0.73 8.39
N LEU A 190 29.56 0.21 7.66
CA LEU A 190 29.07 0.02 6.30
C LEU A 190 29.79 1.01 5.40
N ASP A 191 30.28 0.53 4.27
CA ASP A 191 30.89 1.36 3.24
C ASP A 191 30.57 0.82 1.85
N VAL A 192 30.71 1.65 0.84
CA VAL A 192 30.57 1.23 -0.56
C VAL A 192 31.81 1.69 -1.33
N ALA A 193 32.52 0.74 -1.91
CA ALA A 193 33.70 0.99 -2.72
C ALA A 193 33.59 0.18 -4.02
N ASP A 194 33.91 0.83 -5.15
CA ASP A 194 33.83 0.24 -6.49
C ASP A 194 32.44 -0.34 -6.84
N GLY A 195 31.38 0.27 -6.28
CA GLY A 195 30.00 -0.18 -6.46
C GLY A 195 29.65 -1.46 -5.70
N VAL A 196 30.46 -1.88 -4.73
CA VAL A 196 30.22 -3.06 -3.89
C VAL A 196 30.07 -2.66 -2.44
N LEU A 197 29.00 -3.15 -1.80
CA LEU A 197 28.79 -3.00 -0.36
C LEU A 197 29.86 -3.78 0.42
N ARG A 198 30.61 -3.07 1.27
CA ARG A 198 31.58 -3.62 2.21
C ARG A 198 31.05 -3.46 3.62
N VAL A 199 30.95 -4.56 4.33
CA VAL A 199 30.47 -4.60 5.70
C VAL A 199 31.61 -4.99 6.62
N THR A 200 31.83 -4.26 7.70
CA THR A 200 32.73 -4.72 8.77
C THR A 200 31.88 -5.27 9.90
N ALA A 201 32.06 -6.55 10.22
CA ALA A 201 31.34 -7.23 11.29
C ALA A 201 32.32 -8.06 12.13
N ALA A 202 32.18 -8.03 13.46
CA ALA A 202 33.08 -8.70 14.40
C ALA A 202 34.58 -8.44 14.11
N GLY A 203 34.91 -7.22 13.67
CA GLY A 203 36.28 -6.80 13.34
C GLY A 203 36.84 -7.35 12.02
N ARG A 204 36.03 -7.97 11.16
CA ARG A 204 36.44 -8.49 9.85
C ARG A 204 35.58 -7.91 8.73
N ALA A 205 36.18 -7.75 7.56
CA ALA A 205 35.44 -7.40 6.35
C ALA A 205 34.61 -8.60 5.86
N THR A 206 33.37 -8.34 5.47
CA THR A 206 32.41 -9.28 4.87
C THR A 206 31.49 -8.52 3.89
N GLY A 207 30.53 -9.22 3.31
CA GLY A 207 29.47 -8.67 2.47
C GLY A 207 28.17 -9.42 2.68
N LEU A 208 27.19 -9.16 1.82
CA LEU A 208 25.95 -9.93 1.77
C LEU A 208 26.26 -11.39 1.36
N ALA A 209 25.51 -12.35 1.90
CA ALA A 209 25.60 -13.75 1.49
C ALA A 209 25.17 -13.92 0.02
N ASP A 210 24.18 -13.15 -0.43
CA ASP A 210 23.86 -12.94 -1.84
C ASP A 210 24.17 -11.49 -2.24
N PRO A 211 25.27 -11.25 -2.99
CA PRO A 211 25.61 -9.92 -3.48
C PRO A 211 24.53 -9.27 -4.36
N GLY A 212 23.66 -10.07 -5.01
CA GLY A 212 22.57 -9.57 -5.85
C GLY A 212 21.47 -8.84 -5.07
N GLN A 213 21.46 -8.97 -3.73
CA GLN A 213 20.56 -8.22 -2.86
C GLN A 213 21.00 -6.76 -2.67
N PHE A 214 22.21 -6.37 -3.06
CA PHE A 214 22.62 -4.97 -3.07
C PHE A 214 22.01 -4.24 -4.27
N ALA A 215 21.09 -3.31 -4.01
CA ALA A 215 20.35 -2.59 -5.05
C ALA A 215 20.94 -1.21 -5.37
N GLY A 216 21.81 -0.68 -4.51
CA GLY A 216 22.50 0.58 -4.74
C GLY A 216 22.80 1.31 -3.44
N TYR A 217 23.26 2.55 -3.56
CA TYR A 217 23.54 3.41 -2.43
C TYR A 217 23.37 4.87 -2.79
N LEU A 218 23.22 5.71 -1.77
CA LEU A 218 23.24 7.16 -1.89
C LEU A 218 24.15 7.74 -0.82
N ARG A 219 24.82 8.83 -1.16
CA ARG A 219 25.48 9.72 -0.20
C ARG A 219 25.01 11.12 -0.50
N ASP A 220 24.50 11.81 0.52
CA ASP A 220 24.05 13.18 0.42
C ASP A 220 24.25 13.91 1.75
N ASP A 221 23.90 15.20 1.78
CA ASP A 221 24.04 16.01 2.98
C ASP A 221 22.98 15.71 4.06
N LEU A 222 22.01 14.84 3.75
CA LEU A 222 20.93 14.46 4.66
C LEU A 222 21.27 13.17 5.43
N CYS A 223 22.08 12.28 4.85
CA CYS A 223 22.50 11.01 5.45
C CYS A 223 23.87 10.59 4.90
N GLU A 224 24.83 10.25 5.78
CA GLU A 224 26.23 9.95 5.41
C GLU A 224 26.33 8.81 4.37
N LEU A 225 25.46 7.81 4.53
CA LEU A 225 25.32 6.71 3.61
C LEU A 225 23.92 6.09 3.74
N ARG A 226 23.28 5.88 2.60
CA ARG A 226 22.08 5.05 2.49
C ARG A 226 22.42 3.82 1.67
N VAL A 227 22.18 2.64 2.20
CA VAL A 227 22.39 1.36 1.50
C VAL A 227 21.03 0.81 1.11
N LEU A 228 20.78 0.67 -0.19
CA LEU A 228 19.56 0.06 -0.71
C LEU A 228 19.79 -1.44 -0.92
N LEU A 229 18.92 -2.23 -0.32
CA LEU A 229 18.88 -3.68 -0.44
C LEU A 229 17.57 -4.10 -1.10
N ARG A 230 17.54 -5.26 -1.78
CA ARG A 230 16.34 -5.81 -2.41
C ARG A 230 16.09 -7.25 -1.98
N VAL A 231 14.85 -7.53 -1.56
CA VAL A 231 14.37 -8.88 -1.23
C VAL A 231 12.96 -9.05 -1.75
N ASN A 232 12.68 -10.15 -2.45
CA ASN A 232 11.33 -10.48 -2.95
C ASN A 232 10.67 -9.34 -3.75
N GLY A 233 11.46 -8.54 -4.47
CA GLY A 233 10.99 -7.39 -5.24
C GLY A 233 10.85 -6.08 -4.45
N LEU A 234 10.80 -6.15 -3.11
CA LEU A 234 10.74 -5.00 -2.21
C LEU A 234 12.14 -4.47 -1.90
N LEU A 235 12.20 -3.19 -1.53
CA LEU A 235 13.45 -2.52 -1.16
C LEU A 235 13.51 -2.29 0.36
N ILE A 236 14.72 -2.28 0.89
CA ILE A 236 15.03 -1.93 2.27
C ILE A 236 16.16 -0.90 2.22
N GLU A 237 16.03 0.22 2.92
CA GLU A 237 17.06 1.25 3.01
C GLU A 237 17.68 1.25 4.41
N VAL A 238 18.97 0.97 4.51
CA VAL A 238 19.72 1.09 5.76
C VAL A 238 20.36 2.47 5.80
N LEU A 239 19.93 3.30 6.76
CA LEU A 239 20.40 4.68 6.91
C LEU A 239 21.55 4.74 7.91
N VAL A 240 22.67 5.35 7.49
CA VAL A 240 23.84 5.60 8.34
C VAL A 240 23.97 7.10 8.54
N ASP A 241 23.73 7.55 9.77
CA ASP A 241 23.85 8.95 10.18
C ASP A 241 24.25 9.01 11.65
N ARG A 242 25.54 9.28 11.90
CA ARG A 242 26.09 9.36 13.26
C ARG A 242 25.73 10.67 13.96
N SER A 243 25.15 11.64 13.27
CA SER A 243 24.69 12.88 13.89
C SER A 243 23.35 12.70 14.61
N SER A 244 22.56 11.69 14.21
CA SER A 244 21.32 11.31 14.88
C SER A 244 21.55 10.68 16.25
N VAL A 245 20.56 10.79 17.15
CA VAL A 245 20.63 10.20 18.50
C VAL A 245 20.80 8.69 18.45
N VAL A 246 20.08 8.01 17.54
CA VAL A 246 20.16 6.55 17.39
C VAL A 246 21.48 6.14 16.75
N GLY A 247 21.87 6.78 15.65
CA GLY A 247 23.11 6.47 14.94
C GLY A 247 24.37 6.79 15.77
N ALA A 248 24.36 7.82 16.61
CA ALA A 248 25.47 8.11 17.53
C ALA A 248 25.69 6.99 18.57
N ALA A 249 24.63 6.26 18.94
CA ALA A 249 24.69 5.13 19.87
C ALA A 249 24.93 3.79 19.15
N ASP A 250 24.81 3.76 17.82
CA ASP A 250 24.97 2.56 17.02
C ASP A 250 26.43 2.38 16.56
N PRO A 251 27.06 1.20 16.75
CA PRO A 251 28.46 0.99 16.38
C PRO A 251 28.77 1.25 14.91
N ALA A 252 27.82 1.02 14.01
CA ALA A 252 27.95 1.25 12.58
C ALA A 252 27.42 2.61 12.12
N GLY A 253 26.85 3.40 13.04
CA GLY A 253 26.18 4.64 12.71
C GLY A 253 24.77 4.45 12.15
N ILE A 254 24.19 3.25 12.22
CA ILE A 254 22.86 2.99 11.67
C ILE A 254 21.82 3.76 12.48
N SER A 255 21.15 4.71 11.85
CA SER A 255 20.13 5.55 12.48
C SER A 255 18.73 4.98 12.32
N ASP A 256 18.46 4.34 11.17
CA ASP A 256 17.16 3.75 10.86
C ASP A 256 17.26 2.69 9.76
N ILE A 257 16.18 1.92 9.62
CA ILE A 257 15.91 1.03 8.49
C ILE A 257 14.55 1.43 7.93
N GLN A 258 14.51 1.85 6.66
CA GLN A 258 13.25 2.14 5.97
C GLN A 258 12.82 0.96 5.11
N VAL A 259 11.51 0.69 5.11
CA VAL A 259 10.85 -0.42 4.40
C VAL A 259 9.61 0.05 3.65
#